data_AF-A0A533UKM1-F1
#
_entry.id   AF-A0A533UKM1-F1
#
_cell.length_a   1.000
_cell.length_b   1.000
_cell.length_c   1.000
_cell.angle_alpha   90.00
_cell.angle_beta   90.00
_cell.angle_gamma   90.00
#
_symmetry.space_group_name_H-M   'P 1'
#
loop_
_entity.id
_entity.type
_entity.pdbx_description
1 polymer ?
#
loop_
_entity_poly.entity_id
_entity_poly.type
_entity_poly.pdbx_seq_one_letter_code
_entity_poly.pdbx_strand_id
1 'polypeptide(L)'
;MFASDNAVQKGLITLAVEKTLLDIGKPTYDKVTDMIYKDYHCYLPDCYEHPEYLNETLKKLFGNSYRVIVESIHKQLEEFAYKKPVERFLEIISR
;
A
#
# COMPACT_ATOMS: atom_id res chain seq x y z
N MET A 1 -25.82 1.20 6.94
CA MET A 1 -25.26 2.02 5.84
C MET A 1 -23.77 2.28 6.11
N PHE A 2 -22.95 1.23 6.23
CA PHE A 2 -21.53 1.33 6.65
C PHE A 2 -20.55 0.54 5.76
N ALA A 3 -21.04 -0.26 4.80
CA ALA A 3 -20.19 -1.03 3.90
C ALA A 3 -19.54 -0.16 2.79
N SER A 4 -20.17 0.97 2.45
CA SER A 4 -19.76 1.85 1.36
C SER A 4 -18.45 2.60 1.63
N ASP A 5 -18.25 3.09 2.86
CA ASP A 5 -17.05 3.87 3.18
C ASP A 5 -15.77 3.02 3.25
N ASN A 6 -15.89 1.79 3.75
CA ASN A 6 -14.75 0.88 3.87
C ASN A 6 -14.28 0.41 2.49
N ALA A 7 -15.22 0.07 1.60
CA ALA A 7 -14.92 -0.30 0.22
C ALA A 7 -14.30 0.86 -0.57
N VAL A 8 -14.80 2.09 -0.38
CA VAL A 8 -14.21 3.29 -1.01
C VAL A 8 -12.78 3.54 -0.52
N GLN A 9 -12.51 3.39 0.78
CA GLN A 9 -11.17 3.56 1.34
C GLN A 9 -10.21 2.46 0.88
N LYS A 10 -10.65 1.20 0.87
CA LYS A 10 -9.88 0.08 0.32
C LYS A 10 -9.51 0.32 -1.14
N GLY A 11 -10.49 0.73 -1.96
CA GLY A 11 -10.24 1.08 -3.36
C GLY A 11 -9.26 2.24 -3.54
N LEU A 12 -9.42 3.31 -2.74
CA LEU A 12 -8.53 4.46 -2.75
C LEU A 12 -7.09 4.10 -2.39
N ILE A 13 -6.89 3.36 -1.28
CA ILE A 13 -5.57 2.93 -0.83
C ILE A 13 -4.93 2.00 -1.85
N THR A 14 -5.70 1.02 -2.37
CA THR A 14 -5.22 0.12 -3.42
C THR A 14 -4.72 0.93 -4.60
N LEU A 15 -5.56 1.82 -5.14
CA LEU A 15 -5.20 2.65 -6.31
C LEU A 15 -3.96 3.50 -6.06
N ALA A 16 -3.83 4.11 -4.87
CA ALA A 16 -2.66 4.90 -4.51
C ALA A 16 -1.37 4.06 -4.52
N VAL A 17 -1.41 2.85 -3.93
CA VAL A 17 -0.27 1.94 -3.93
C VAL A 17 0.07 1.46 -5.35
N GLU A 18 -0.94 1.01 -6.11
CA GLU A 18 -0.75 0.56 -7.48
C GLU A 18 -0.12 1.66 -8.35
N LYS A 19 -0.68 2.88 -8.27
CA LYS A 19 -0.17 4.04 -8.99
C LYS A 19 1.27 4.34 -8.61
N THR A 20 1.61 4.40 -7.32
CA THR A 20 2.99 4.66 -6.89
C THR A 20 3.96 3.62 -7.44
N LEU A 21 3.61 2.35 -7.41
CA LEU A 21 4.47 1.28 -7.92
C LEU A 21 4.60 1.34 -9.46
N LEU A 22 3.51 1.63 -10.16
CA LEU A 22 3.50 1.76 -11.62
C LEU A 22 4.24 3.02 -12.11
N ASP A 23 4.18 4.13 -11.36
CA ASP A 23 4.91 5.36 -11.64
C ASP A 23 6.44 5.15 -11.55
N ILE A 24 6.89 4.24 -10.68
CA ILE A 24 8.29 3.78 -10.66
C ILE A 24 8.56 2.87 -11.88
N GLY A 25 7.61 1.99 -12.20
CA GLY A 25 7.60 1.20 -13.42
C GLY A 25 6.89 -0.13 -13.26
N LYS A 26 6.34 -0.65 -14.36
CA LYS A 26 5.66 -1.97 -14.37
C LYS A 26 6.47 -3.09 -13.71
N PRO A 27 7.80 -3.22 -13.92
CA PRO A 27 8.59 -4.26 -13.25
C PRO A 27 8.58 -4.14 -11.72
N THR A 28 8.48 -2.92 -11.17
CA THR A 28 8.37 -2.68 -9.72
C THR A 28 7.03 -3.15 -9.20
N TYR A 29 5.95 -2.81 -9.89
CA TYR A 29 4.60 -3.30 -9.59
C TYR A 29 4.56 -4.83 -9.59
N ASP A 30 4.97 -5.46 -10.70
CA ASP A 30 4.96 -6.92 -10.86
C ASP A 30 5.78 -7.60 -9.75
N LYS A 31 6.96 -7.07 -9.42
CA LYS A 31 7.83 -7.64 -8.37
C LYS A 31 7.20 -7.59 -6.98
N VAL A 32 6.49 -6.50 -6.66
CA VAL A 32 5.82 -6.34 -5.36
C VAL A 32 4.61 -7.26 -5.28
N THR A 33 3.76 -7.30 -6.31
CA THR A 33 2.56 -8.16 -6.31
C THR A 33 2.93 -9.64 -6.28
N ASP A 34 3.96 -10.05 -7.04
CA ASP A 34 4.47 -11.42 -7.02
C ASP A 34 5.00 -11.82 -5.64
N MET A 35 5.70 -10.91 -4.94
CA MET A 35 6.22 -11.19 -3.60
C MET A 35 5.10 -11.28 -2.56
N ILE A 36 4.11 -10.39 -2.61
CA ILE A 36 2.93 -10.45 -1.71
C ILE A 36 2.19 -11.77 -1.91
N TYR A 37 1.95 -12.16 -3.16
CA TYR A 37 1.28 -13.41 -3.47
C TYR A 37 2.09 -14.62 -2.98
N LYS A 38 3.41 -14.63 -3.20
CA LYS A 38 4.28 -15.73 -2.80
C LYS A 38 4.38 -15.90 -1.29
N ASP A 39 4.51 -14.80 -0.54
CA ASP A 39 4.76 -14.85 0.90
C ASP A 39 3.45 -15.01 1.70
N TYR A 40 2.33 -14.44 1.22
CA TYR A 40 1.07 -14.35 1.98
C TYR A 40 -0.15 -14.94 1.28
N HIS A 41 -0.07 -15.30 -0.02
CA HIS A 41 -1.21 -15.69 -0.85
C HIS A 41 -2.31 -14.63 -0.92
N CYS A 42 -1.90 -13.35 -0.83
CA CYS A 42 -2.77 -12.18 -0.86
C CYS A 42 -2.54 -11.32 -2.12
N TYR A 43 -3.44 -10.39 -2.36
CA TYR A 43 -3.34 -9.36 -3.40
C TYR A 43 -3.23 -7.96 -2.77
N LEU A 44 -2.85 -6.94 -3.56
CA LEU A 44 -2.74 -5.55 -3.07
C LEU A 44 -3.99 -5.03 -2.36
N PRO A 45 -5.23 -5.32 -2.81
CA PRO A 45 -6.42 -4.92 -2.06
C PRO A 45 -6.47 -5.49 -0.64
N ASP A 46 -5.90 -6.67 -0.40
CA ASP A 46 -5.89 -7.32 0.92
C ASP A 46 -4.88 -6.68 1.88
N CYS A 47 -3.92 -5.89 1.35
CA CYS A 47 -3.04 -5.06 2.17
C CYS A 47 -3.79 -3.91 2.85
N TYR A 48 -5.05 -3.63 2.48
CA TYR A 48 -5.89 -2.72 3.26
C TYR A 48 -6.18 -3.27 4.65
N GLU A 49 -6.48 -4.57 4.74
CA GLU A 49 -6.70 -5.28 5.99
C GLU A 49 -5.38 -5.68 6.66
N HIS A 50 -4.34 -5.94 5.86
CA HIS A 50 -3.01 -6.37 6.31
C HIS A 50 -1.88 -5.46 5.77
N PRO A 51 -1.81 -4.18 6.18
CA PRO A 51 -0.79 -3.24 5.71
C PRO A 51 0.64 -3.65 6.04
N GLU A 52 0.84 -4.48 7.07
CA GLU A 52 2.11 -5.08 7.43
C GLU A 52 2.72 -5.91 6.28
N TYR A 53 1.89 -6.58 5.46
CA TYR A 53 2.39 -7.38 4.34
C TYR A 53 3.03 -6.51 3.27
N LEU A 54 2.47 -5.32 3.02
CA LEU A 54 3.07 -4.35 2.11
C LEU A 54 4.37 -3.79 2.70
N ASN A 55 4.38 -3.39 3.97
CA ASN A 55 5.58 -2.86 4.62
C ASN A 55 6.77 -3.84 4.54
N GLU A 56 6.54 -5.08 4.99
CA GLU A 56 7.58 -6.12 5.01
C GLU A 56 8.04 -6.48 3.60
N THR A 57 7.12 -6.52 2.63
CA THR A 57 7.47 -6.74 1.21
C THR A 57 8.35 -5.62 0.66
N LEU A 58 7.98 -4.35 0.90
CA LEU A 58 8.75 -3.21 0.44
C LEU A 58 10.14 -3.18 1.09
N LYS A 59 10.25 -3.48 2.39
CA LYS A 59 11.54 -3.61 3.09
C LYS A 59 12.40 -4.73 2.51
N LYS A 60 11.81 -5.91 2.28
CA LYS A 60 12.51 -7.08 1.72
C LYS A 60 13.03 -6.81 0.31
N LEU A 61 12.27 -6.08 -0.51
CA LEU A 61 12.61 -5.82 -1.91
C LEU A 61 13.55 -4.63 -2.11
N PHE A 62 13.44 -3.59 -1.29
CA PHE A 62 14.11 -2.31 -1.53
C PHE A 62 15.05 -1.89 -0.40
N GLY A 63 15.16 -2.69 0.68
CA GLY A 63 15.96 -2.35 1.84
C GLY A 63 15.55 -0.98 2.39
N ASN A 64 16.53 -0.13 2.71
CA ASN A 64 16.27 1.24 3.21
C ASN A 64 15.52 2.14 2.22
N SER A 65 15.58 1.85 0.92
CA SER A 65 14.91 2.66 -0.12
C SER A 65 13.39 2.51 -0.10
N TYR A 66 12.85 1.55 0.67
CA TYR A 66 11.40 1.41 0.86
C TYR A 66 10.74 2.72 1.35
N ARG A 67 11.47 3.51 2.15
CA ARG A 67 10.99 4.78 2.70
C ARG A 67 10.57 5.77 1.61
N VAL A 68 11.28 5.79 0.48
CA VAL A 68 10.95 6.67 -0.66
C VAL A 68 9.62 6.26 -1.32
N ILE A 69 9.36 4.94 -1.37
CA ILE A 69 8.10 4.41 -1.89
C ILE A 69 6.96 4.74 -0.92
N VAL A 70 7.18 4.54 0.38
CA VAL A 70 6.20 4.89 1.43
C VAL A 70 5.89 6.38 1.40
N GLU A 71 6.89 7.25 1.30
CA GLU A 71 6.69 8.71 1.17
C GLU A 71 5.86 9.06 -0.07
N SER A 72 6.06 8.35 -1.17
CA SER A 72 5.28 8.53 -2.40
C SER A 72 3.82 8.08 -2.22
N ILE A 73 3.57 6.99 -1.50
CA ILE A 73 2.22 6.55 -1.12
C ILE A 73 1.55 7.59 -0.20
N HIS A 74 2.28 8.10 0.79
CA HIS A 74 1.82 9.17 1.68
C HIS A 74 1.34 10.39 0.90
N LYS A 75 2.12 10.86 -0.09
CA LYS A 75 1.74 12.00 -0.94
C LYS A 75 0.46 11.75 -1.74
N GLN A 76 0.25 10.54 -2.25
CA GLN A 76 -0.99 10.19 -2.97
C GLN A 76 -2.22 10.18 -2.05
N LEU A 77 -2.02 9.95 -0.75
CA LEU A 77 -3.09 9.81 0.24
C LEU A 77 -3.22 11.00 1.20
N GLU A 78 -2.41 12.04 1.02
CA GLU A 78 -2.30 13.19 1.93
C GLU A 78 -3.66 13.87 2.14
N GLU A 79 -4.40 14.11 1.06
CA GLU A 79 -5.73 14.74 1.13
C GLU A 79 -6.77 13.87 1.85
N PHE A 80 -6.51 12.57 2.04
CA PHE A 80 -7.40 11.61 2.71
C PHE A 80 -6.89 11.18 4.08
N ALA A 81 -5.73 11.67 4.53
CA ALA A 81 -5.11 11.27 5.79
C ALA A 81 -6.00 11.59 7.01
N TYR A 82 -6.94 12.54 6.90
CA TYR A 82 -7.94 12.81 7.95
C TYR A 82 -8.89 11.62 8.22
N LYS A 83 -8.99 10.66 7.29
CA LYS A 83 -9.78 9.45 7.47
C LYS A 83 -8.98 8.44 8.29
N LYS A 84 -9.43 8.12 9.50
CA LYS A 84 -8.76 7.18 10.43
C LYS A 84 -8.23 5.89 9.79
N PRO A 85 -8.94 5.22 8.85
CA PRO A 85 -8.40 4.01 8.24
C PRO A 85 -7.22 4.27 7.30
N VAL A 86 -7.20 5.42 6.60
CA VAL A 86 -6.07 5.86 5.78
C VAL A 86 -4.89 6.22 6.67
N GLU A 87 -5.12 7.00 7.73
CA GLU A 87 -4.10 7.34 8.73
C GLU A 87 -3.43 6.08 9.30
N ARG A 88 -4.22 5.10 9.77
CA ARG A 88 -3.69 3.84 10.31
C ARG A 88 -2.91 3.03 9.29
N PHE A 89 -3.38 2.98 8.05
CA PHE A 89 -2.66 2.31 6.97
C PHE A 89 -1.28 2.96 6.78
N LEU A 90 -1.25 4.29 6.67
CA LEU A 90 -0.03 5.09 6.51
C LEU A 90 0.95 4.91 7.67
N GLU A 91 0.46 4.85 8.91
CA GLU A 91 1.30 4.59 10.10
C GLU A 91 1.96 3.21 10.06
N ILE A 92 1.22 2.17 9.65
CA ILE A 92 1.74 0.80 9.63
C ILE A 92 2.78 0.64 8.52
N ILE A 93 2.53 1.18 7.32
CA ILE A 93 3.47 1.07 6.22
C ILE A 93 4.75 1.90 6.41
N SER A 94 4.77 2.84 7.36
CA SER A 94 5.94 3.66 7.70
C SER A 94 6.86 3.03 8.76
N ARG A 95 6.48 1.89 9.35
CA ARG A 95 7.29 1.19 10.35
C ARG A 95 8.53 0.55 9.74
#